data_AF-A0A7C1AK24-F1
#
_entry.id   AF-A0A7C1AK24-F1
#
_cell.length_a   1.000
_cell.length_b   1.000
_cell.length_c   1.000
_cell.angle_alpha   90.00
_cell.angle_beta   90.00
_cell.angle_gamma   90.00
#
_symmetry.space_group_name_H-M   'P 1'
#
loop_
_entity.id
_entity.type
_entity.pdbx_description
1 polymer ?
#
loop_
_entity_poly.entity_id
_entity_poly.type
_entity_poly.pdbx_seq_one_letter_code
_entity_poly.pdbx_strand_id
1 'polypeptide(L)'
;VVRYGNVVGSRGSVIPFFLRRRRSGVLPITDARMTRFWITLDQGASLVLNALRDMKGGEIWVPKIPSMRIVDLARVIAPECRHEIIGIRPGEKLHEVMIPVDDGRQTLEFSEYFIIRPSFPWWGDDWHLEKGARPCPDGFYYGSDNNTWWLEADELARMIAALDLPEAREWAVERGIR
;
A
#
# COMPACT_ATOMS: atom_id res chain seq x y z
N VAL A 1 -6.86 14.87 -5.77
CA VAL A 1 -5.95 13.76 -6.15
C VAL A 1 -6.15 12.62 -5.17
N VAL A 2 -6.09 11.38 -5.63
CA VAL A 2 -6.05 10.21 -4.75
C VAL A 2 -4.68 9.58 -4.87
N ARG A 3 -4.00 9.33 -3.75
CA ARG A 3 -2.65 8.77 -3.68
C ARG A 3 -2.69 7.53 -2.79
N TYR A 4 -2.29 6.38 -3.34
CA TYR A 4 -2.22 5.11 -2.61
C TYR A 4 -1.01 4.28 -3.03
N GLY A 5 -0.71 3.25 -2.25
CA GLY A 5 0.43 2.36 -2.43
C GLY A 5 0.25 1.28 -3.51
N ASN A 6 0.90 0.13 -3.31
CA ASN A 6 0.87 -0.95 -4.28
C ASN A 6 -0.48 -1.65 -4.30
N VAL A 7 -1.05 -1.78 -5.50
CA VAL A 7 -2.28 -2.55 -5.69
C VAL A 7 -1.93 -4.03 -5.77
N VAL A 8 -2.55 -4.85 -4.90
CA VAL A 8 -2.36 -6.30 -4.87
C VAL A 8 -2.74 -6.90 -6.23
N GLY A 9 -1.85 -7.70 -6.80
CA GLY A 9 -2.11 -8.38 -8.07
C GLY A 9 -2.07 -7.50 -9.32
N SER A 10 -1.61 -6.24 -9.22
CA SER A 10 -1.54 -5.38 -10.42
C SER A 10 -0.59 -5.95 -11.48
N ARG A 11 -0.89 -5.69 -12.75
CA ARG A 11 -0.12 -6.21 -13.89
C ARG A 11 1.35 -5.74 -13.78
N GLY A 12 2.28 -6.69 -13.85
CA GLY A 12 3.72 -6.40 -13.76
C GLY A 12 4.24 -6.13 -12.35
N SER A 13 3.41 -6.26 -11.31
CA SER A 13 3.86 -6.12 -9.92
C SER A 13 4.59 -7.37 -9.41
N VAL A 14 5.17 -7.23 -8.22
CA VAL A 14 5.98 -8.27 -7.56
C VAL A 14 5.19 -9.54 -7.23
N ILE A 15 3.89 -9.44 -6.90
CA ILE A 15 3.07 -10.62 -6.54
C ILE A 15 2.91 -11.58 -7.73
N PRO A 16 2.38 -11.16 -8.90
CA PRO A 16 2.33 -12.03 -10.07
C PRO A 16 3.72 -12.51 -10.51
N PHE A 17 4.74 -11.67 -10.34
CA PHE A 17 6.12 -12.05 -10.65
C PHE A 17 6.62 -13.20 -9.75
N PHE A 18 6.45 -13.13 -8.44
CA PHE A 18 6.84 -14.20 -7.52
C PHE A 18 6.00 -15.46 -7.71
N LEU A 19 4.69 -15.34 -7.94
CA LEU A 19 3.82 -16.48 -8.23
C LEU A 19 4.29 -17.28 -9.45
N ARG A 20 4.76 -16.60 -10.52
CA ARG A 20 5.37 -17.27 -11.68
C ARG A 20 6.77 -17.80 -11.39
N ARG A 21 7.58 -17.03 -10.65
CA ARG A 21 9.00 -17.32 -10.43
C ARG A 21 9.23 -18.46 -9.43
N ARG A 22 8.27 -18.73 -8.53
CA ARG A 22 8.39 -19.79 -7.51
C ARG A 22 8.79 -21.16 -8.08
N ARG A 23 8.34 -21.50 -9.30
CA ARG A 23 8.69 -22.76 -9.99
C ARG A 23 10.19 -22.91 -10.25
N SER A 24 10.96 -21.81 -10.25
CA SER A 24 12.41 -21.85 -10.40
C SER A 24 13.17 -22.18 -9.11
N GLY A 25 12.49 -22.21 -7.96
CA GLY A 25 13.10 -22.45 -6.64
C GLY A 25 13.88 -21.24 -6.08
N VAL A 26 13.94 -20.12 -6.80
CA VAL A 26 14.65 -18.90 -6.38
C VAL A 26 13.80 -17.65 -6.63
N LEU A 27 13.63 -16.83 -5.60
CA LEU A 27 13.00 -15.52 -5.70
C LEU A 27 14.05 -14.41 -5.55
N PRO A 28 14.18 -13.50 -6.54
CA PRO A 28 15.07 -12.37 -6.40
C PRO A 28 14.42 -11.31 -5.50
N ILE A 29 15.14 -10.88 -4.48
CA ILE A 29 14.76 -9.84 -3.52
C ILE A 29 15.73 -8.67 -3.72
N THR A 30 15.20 -7.47 -3.87
CA THR A 30 16.02 -6.27 -4.09
C THR A 30 16.77 -5.87 -2.82
N ASP A 31 16.06 -5.65 -1.72
CA ASP A 31 16.64 -5.41 -0.40
C ASP A 31 15.72 -5.98 0.70
N ALA A 32 16.32 -6.64 1.70
CA ALA A 32 15.57 -7.31 2.76
C ALA A 32 14.81 -6.35 3.70
N ARG A 33 15.22 -5.08 3.73
CA ARG A 33 14.61 -4.02 4.55
C ARG A 33 13.40 -3.39 3.87
N MET A 34 13.16 -3.65 2.58
CA MET A 34 12.10 -2.97 1.84
C MET A 34 10.71 -3.28 2.41
N THR A 35 9.91 -2.24 2.58
CA THR A 35 8.49 -2.32 2.94
C THR A 35 7.65 -1.67 1.86
N ARG A 36 6.42 -2.17 1.67
CA ARG A 36 5.46 -1.64 0.71
C ARG A 36 4.08 -1.58 1.34
N PHE A 37 3.33 -0.53 1.01
CA PHE A 37 1.91 -0.43 1.32
C PHE A 37 1.10 -1.31 0.37
N TRP A 38 0.03 -1.92 0.86
CA TRP A 38 -0.82 -2.82 0.10
C TRP A 38 -2.28 -2.40 0.16
N ILE A 39 -2.92 -2.35 -1.00
CA ILE A 39 -4.33 -2.04 -1.15
C ILE A 39 -4.94 -2.98 -2.21
N THR A 40 -6.19 -3.41 -2.06
CA THR A 40 -6.90 -4.10 -3.14
C THR A 40 -7.36 -3.13 -4.21
N LEU A 41 -7.66 -3.63 -5.41
CA LEU A 41 -8.24 -2.80 -6.47
C LEU A 41 -9.57 -2.17 -6.02
N ASP A 42 -10.41 -2.95 -5.34
CA ASP A 42 -11.71 -2.49 -4.84
C ASP A 42 -11.57 -1.40 -3.79
N GLN A 43 -10.64 -1.55 -2.84
CA GLN A 43 -10.35 -0.51 -1.85
C GLN A 43 -9.88 0.79 -2.53
N GLY A 44 -9.02 0.68 -3.55
CA GLY A 44 -8.57 1.82 -4.35
C GLY A 44 -9.73 2.51 -5.07
N ALA A 45 -10.63 1.74 -5.70
CA ALA A 45 -11.82 2.27 -6.37
C ALA A 45 -12.79 2.92 -5.38
N SER A 46 -13.05 2.29 -4.23
CA SER A 46 -13.89 2.84 -3.17
C SER A 46 -13.35 4.18 -2.65
N LEU A 47 -12.03 4.31 -2.49
CA LEU A 47 -11.42 5.57 -2.08
C LEU A 47 -11.66 6.69 -3.11
N VAL A 48 -11.56 6.38 -4.40
CA VAL A 48 -11.86 7.34 -5.48
C VAL A 48 -13.31 7.80 -5.41
N LEU A 49 -14.25 6.86 -5.24
CA LEU A 49 -15.68 7.19 -5.13
C LEU A 49 -15.98 8.04 -3.88
N ASN A 50 -15.35 7.72 -2.75
CA ASN A 50 -15.46 8.52 -1.52
C ASN A 50 -14.92 9.94 -1.72
N ALA A 51 -13.75 10.08 -2.34
CA ALA A 51 -13.18 11.38 -2.66
C ALA A 51 -14.09 12.20 -3.58
N LEU A 52 -14.67 11.59 -4.62
CA LEU A 52 -15.60 12.28 -5.53
C LEU A 52 -16.85 12.81 -4.84
N ARG A 53 -17.35 12.12 -3.82
CA ARG A 53 -18.53 12.55 -3.05
C ARG A 53 -18.25 13.77 -2.19
N ASP A 54 -17.08 13.81 -1.57
CA ASP A 54 -16.78 14.76 -0.48
C ASP A 54 -15.81 15.88 -0.87
N MET A 55 -15.06 15.76 -1.97
CA MET A 55 -14.04 16.74 -2.36
C MET A 55 -14.60 18.14 -2.64
N LYS A 56 -13.77 19.15 -2.38
CA LYS A 56 -13.96 20.54 -2.80
C LYS A 56 -12.99 20.95 -3.90
N GLY A 57 -11.89 20.20 -4.12
CA GLY A 57 -10.89 20.42 -5.16
C GLY A 57 -9.48 20.71 -4.63
N GLY A 58 -8.44 20.13 -5.24
CA GLY A 58 -7.05 20.41 -4.83
C GLY A 58 -6.54 19.63 -3.62
N GLU A 59 -7.39 18.89 -2.91
CA GLU A 59 -6.97 18.00 -1.83
C GLU A 59 -6.23 16.76 -2.35
N ILE A 60 -5.36 16.17 -1.52
CA ILE A 60 -4.78 14.84 -1.76
C ILE A 60 -5.31 13.87 -0.71
N TRP A 61 -6.08 12.88 -1.17
CA TRP A 61 -6.65 11.82 -0.35
C TRP A 61 -5.67 10.66 -0.27
N VAL A 62 -5.34 10.23 0.95
CA VAL A 62 -4.38 9.16 1.23
C VAL A 62 -5.02 8.15 2.18
N PRO A 63 -5.18 6.86 1.81
CA PRO A 63 -5.85 5.90 2.69
C PRO A 63 -4.93 5.40 3.80
N LYS A 64 -5.52 4.98 4.92
CA LYS A 64 -4.83 4.15 5.91
C LYS A 64 -4.88 2.70 5.44
N ILE A 65 -3.72 2.18 5.04
CA ILE A 65 -3.58 0.86 4.45
C ILE A 65 -2.39 0.14 5.09
N PRO A 66 -2.41 -1.20 5.11
CA PRO A 66 -1.36 -1.94 5.74
C PRO A 66 -0.07 -1.97 4.94
N SER A 67 1.04 -2.27 5.61
CA SER A 67 2.34 -2.51 4.99
C SER A 67 2.80 -3.94 5.18
N MET A 68 3.75 -4.36 4.35
CA MET A 68 4.46 -5.62 4.53
C MET A 68 5.90 -5.51 4.05
N ARG A 69 6.83 -6.24 4.68
CA ARG A 69 8.19 -6.41 4.14
C ARG A 69 8.17 -7.32 2.91
N ILE A 70 9.00 -6.99 1.92
CA ILE A 70 9.12 -7.81 0.69
C ILE A 70 9.61 -9.23 0.98
N VAL A 71 10.43 -9.42 2.02
CA VAL A 71 10.88 -10.76 2.42
C VAL A 71 9.75 -11.62 3.00
N ASP A 72 8.79 -11.00 3.69
CA ASP A 72 7.66 -11.74 4.27
C ASP A 72 6.63 -12.05 3.19
N LEU A 73 6.41 -11.13 2.25
CA LEU A 73 5.65 -11.39 1.02
C LEU A 73 6.19 -12.62 0.27
N ALA A 74 7.51 -12.68 0.07
CA ALA A 74 8.17 -13.81 -0.60
C ALA A 74 7.97 -15.13 0.17
N ARG A 75 8.08 -15.11 1.51
CA ARG A 75 7.84 -16.27 2.37
C ARG A 75 6.39 -16.75 2.34
N VAL A 76 5.42 -15.84 2.22
CA VAL A 76 4.00 -16.23 2.08
C VAL A 76 3.77 -16.93 0.75
N ILE A 77 4.33 -16.38 -0.33
CA ILE A 77 4.12 -16.90 -1.69
C ILE A 77 4.88 -18.22 -1.92
N ALA A 78 6.15 -18.30 -1.53
CA ALA A 78 7.03 -19.43 -1.80
C ALA A 78 8.07 -19.65 -0.66
N PRO A 79 7.64 -20.12 0.52
CA PRO A 79 8.51 -20.42 1.66
C PRO A 79 9.62 -21.44 1.36
N GLU A 80 9.43 -22.30 0.36
CA GLU A 80 10.41 -23.28 -0.10
C GLU A 80 11.50 -22.69 -1.00
N CYS A 81 11.30 -21.48 -1.55
CA CYS A 81 12.24 -20.85 -2.47
C CYS A 81 13.40 -20.19 -1.72
N ARG A 82 14.61 -20.31 -2.29
CA ARG A 82 15.76 -19.53 -1.83
C ARG A 82 15.56 -18.06 -2.22
N HIS A 83 15.83 -17.16 -1.28
CA HIS A 83 15.86 -15.72 -1.56
C HIS A 83 17.25 -15.31 -2.04
N GLU A 84 17.34 -14.68 -3.20
CA GLU A 84 18.59 -14.14 -3.75
C GLU A 84 18.56 -12.62 -3.66
N ILE A 85 19.49 -12.01 -2.91
CA ILE A 85 19.57 -10.55 -2.82
C ILE A 85 20.26 -10.01 -4.07
N ILE A 86 19.51 -9.30 -4.92
CA ILE A 86 20.00 -8.77 -6.20
C ILE A 86 20.38 -7.29 -6.13
N GLY A 87 20.12 -6.63 -4.99
CA GLY A 87 20.38 -5.20 -4.80
C GLY A 87 19.23 -4.30 -5.24
N ILE A 88 19.31 -3.04 -4.81
CA ILE A 88 18.30 -2.01 -5.09
C ILE A 88 18.42 -1.57 -6.55
N ARG A 89 17.30 -1.52 -7.28
CA ARG A 89 17.28 -1.06 -8.67
C ARG A 89 17.27 0.48 -8.74
N PRO A 90 17.75 1.10 -9.84
CA PRO A 90 17.70 2.55 -10.00
C PRO A 90 16.29 3.11 -9.81
N GLY A 91 16.15 4.11 -8.93
CA GLY A 91 14.88 4.77 -8.63
C GLY A 91 14.01 4.07 -7.59
N GLU A 92 14.40 2.89 -7.08
CA GLU A 92 13.68 2.25 -5.98
C GLU A 92 14.01 2.87 -4.62
N LYS A 93 12.98 3.00 -3.79
CA LYS A 93 13.11 3.39 -2.38
C LYS A 93 13.09 2.17 -1.48
N LEU A 94 13.75 2.28 -0.32
CA LEU A 94 13.63 1.28 0.75
C LEU A 94 12.18 1.23 1.26
N HIS A 95 11.63 2.38 1.59
CA HIS A 95 10.27 2.52 2.11
C HIS A 95 9.50 3.51 1.24
N GLU A 96 8.23 3.22 0.97
CA GLU A 96 7.36 4.12 0.23
C GLU A 96 6.81 5.20 1.15
N VAL A 97 6.68 6.42 0.64
CA VAL A 97 6.21 7.58 1.39
C VAL A 97 4.93 8.07 0.75
N MET A 98 3.83 8.05 1.50
CA MET A 98 2.55 8.63 1.03
C MET A 98 2.35 10.06 1.51
N ILE A 99 2.85 10.41 2.71
CA ILE A 99 2.81 11.78 3.25
C ILE A 99 4.23 12.13 3.74
N PRO A 100 4.98 12.94 2.98
CA PRO A 100 6.26 13.50 3.41
C PRO A 100 6.11 14.36 4.67
N VAL A 101 7.20 14.51 5.44
CA VAL A 101 7.23 15.38 6.64
C VAL A 101 6.77 16.81 6.31
N ASP A 102 7.20 17.34 5.16
CA ASP A 102 6.87 18.69 4.71
C ASP A 102 5.36 18.88 4.49
N ASP A 103 4.63 17.81 4.12
CA ASP A 103 3.19 17.82 3.95
C ASP A 103 2.43 17.53 5.26
N GLY A 104 3.11 17.02 6.30
CA GLY A 104 2.48 16.60 7.56
C GLY A 104 1.70 17.72 8.24
N ARG A 105 2.23 18.96 8.24
CA ARG A 105 1.62 20.13 8.88
C ARG A 105 0.29 20.56 8.23
N GLN A 106 0.09 20.23 6.96
CA GLN A 106 -1.14 20.52 6.22
C GLN A 106 -2.08 19.31 6.14
N THR A 107 -1.71 18.19 6.78
CA THR A 107 -2.48 16.94 6.74
C THR A 107 -3.48 16.85 7.89
N LEU A 108 -4.70 16.44 7.56
CA LEU A 108 -5.75 16.10 8.49
C LEU A 108 -5.97 14.58 8.50
N GLU A 109 -6.18 14.03 9.68
CA GLU A 109 -6.47 12.62 9.93
C GLU A 109 -7.96 12.38 10.15
N PHE A 110 -8.53 11.48 9.36
CA PHE A 110 -9.83 10.84 9.59
C PHE A 110 -9.61 9.41 10.09
N SER A 111 -10.69 8.66 10.36
CA SER A 111 -10.57 7.26 10.80
C SER A 111 -9.87 6.39 9.75
N GLU A 112 -10.32 6.44 8.50
CA GLU A 112 -9.90 5.53 7.42
C GLU A 112 -8.88 6.12 6.43
N TYR A 113 -8.68 7.43 6.45
CA TYR A 113 -7.83 8.13 5.49
C TYR A 113 -7.28 9.42 6.08
N PHE A 114 -6.34 10.01 5.35
CA PHE A 114 -5.82 11.35 5.56
C PHE A 114 -6.19 12.23 4.37
N ILE A 115 -6.25 13.54 4.63
CA ILE A 115 -6.35 14.55 3.58
C ILE A 115 -5.19 15.54 3.74
N ILE A 116 -4.34 15.63 2.73
CA ILE A 116 -3.37 16.73 2.61
C ILE A 116 -4.11 17.91 1.99
N ARG A 117 -4.24 18.99 2.75
CA ARG A 117 -4.86 20.23 2.27
C ARG A 117 -3.93 20.94 1.28
N PRO A 118 -4.48 21.63 0.27
CA PRO A 118 -3.66 22.49 -0.57
C PRO A 118 -3.22 23.75 0.19
N SER A 119 -2.01 24.23 -0.10
CA SER A 119 -1.44 25.45 0.49
C SER A 119 -1.90 26.74 -0.23
N PHE A 120 -3.13 26.81 -0.72
CA PHE A 120 -3.61 27.99 -1.44
C PHE A 120 -4.26 29.01 -0.49
N PRO A 121 -3.97 30.32 -0.60
CA PRO A 121 -4.54 31.35 0.28
C PRO A 121 -6.07 31.44 0.26
N TRP A 122 -6.71 31.05 -0.86
CA TRP A 122 -8.16 31.01 -1.02
C TRP A 122 -8.80 29.72 -0.50
N TRP A 123 -7.98 28.77 -0.02
CA TRP A 123 -8.43 27.50 0.55
C TRP A 123 -8.65 27.64 2.06
N GLY A 124 -9.81 28.15 2.45
CA GLY A 124 -10.17 28.43 3.84
C GLY A 124 -11.36 27.60 4.36
N ASP A 125 -11.74 26.51 3.69
CA ASP A 125 -12.90 25.71 4.06
C ASP A 125 -12.52 24.63 5.08
N ASP A 126 -13.07 24.74 6.29
CA ASP A 126 -12.83 23.86 7.43
C ASP A 126 -13.82 22.67 7.51
N TRP A 127 -14.59 22.39 6.45
CA TRP A 127 -15.58 21.29 6.43
C TRP A 127 -15.04 19.95 6.93
N HIS A 128 -13.73 19.71 6.79
CA HIS A 128 -13.06 18.51 7.26
C HIS A 128 -13.13 18.39 8.78
N LEU A 129 -12.91 19.49 9.50
CA LEU A 129 -12.96 19.56 10.95
C LEU A 129 -14.39 19.33 11.46
N GLU A 130 -15.38 19.88 10.77
CA GLU A 130 -16.80 19.62 11.06
C GLU A 130 -17.17 18.14 10.88
N LYS A 131 -16.52 17.45 9.93
CA LYS A 131 -16.65 16.00 9.73
C LYS A 131 -15.74 15.16 10.64
N GLY A 132 -15.13 15.76 11.66
CA GLY A 132 -14.39 15.05 12.71
C GLY A 132 -12.91 14.79 12.38
N ALA A 133 -12.35 15.42 11.35
CA ALA A 133 -10.92 15.34 11.08
C ALA A 133 -10.10 16.03 12.18
N ARG A 134 -8.89 15.53 12.41
CA ARG A 134 -7.94 16.12 13.38
C ARG A 134 -6.64 16.48 12.68
N PRO A 135 -6.02 17.63 12.98
CA PRO A 135 -4.68 17.93 12.48
C PRO A 135 -3.67 16.86 12.92
N CYS A 136 -2.80 16.44 12.00
CA CYS A 136 -1.69 15.58 12.34
C CYS A 136 -0.67 16.33 13.24
N PRO A 137 0.09 15.61 14.10
CA PRO A 137 1.10 16.23 14.95
C PRO A 137 2.23 16.87 14.14
N ASP A 138 3.00 17.77 14.77
CA ASP A 138 4.17 18.34 14.11
C ASP A 138 5.21 17.26 13.78
N GLY A 139 5.87 17.38 12.64
CA GLY A 139 6.79 16.37 12.11
C GLY A 139 6.11 15.07 11.64
N PHE A 140 4.78 15.04 11.50
CA PHE A 140 4.07 13.85 11.01
C PHE A 140 4.58 13.40 9.63
N TYR A 141 4.81 12.09 9.52
CA TYR A 141 5.26 11.40 8.32
C TYR A 141 4.53 10.07 8.22
N TYR A 142 4.12 9.71 7.01
CA TYR A 142 3.43 8.46 6.74
C TYR A 142 4.14 7.68 5.63
N GLY A 143 4.89 6.68 6.06
CA GLY A 143 5.65 5.77 5.21
C GLY A 143 5.34 4.31 5.52
N SER A 144 5.74 3.42 4.61
CA SER A 144 5.44 1.99 4.74
C SER A 144 6.25 1.31 5.84
N ASP A 145 7.14 2.03 6.50
CA ASP A 145 8.00 1.59 7.61
C ASP A 145 7.48 1.97 8.99
N ASN A 146 6.56 2.94 9.09
CA ASN A 146 6.14 3.50 10.37
C ASN A 146 4.62 3.46 10.61
N ASN A 147 3.86 2.83 9.71
CA ASN A 147 2.43 2.68 9.89
C ASN A 147 2.10 1.61 10.95
N THR A 148 0.90 1.71 11.53
CA THR A 148 0.47 0.85 12.65
C THR A 148 -0.15 -0.47 12.20
N TRP A 149 -0.57 -0.57 10.94
CA TRP A 149 -1.22 -1.74 10.38
C TRP A 149 -0.25 -2.53 9.49
N TRP A 150 0.11 -3.73 9.90
CA TRP A 150 0.98 -4.63 9.14
C TRP A 150 0.16 -5.83 8.66
N LEU A 151 0.33 -6.21 7.39
CA LEU A 151 -0.35 -7.38 6.84
C LEU A 151 0.24 -8.65 7.44
N GLU A 152 -0.64 -9.46 8.00
CA GLU A 152 -0.31 -10.82 8.42
C GLU A 152 -0.31 -11.78 7.22
N ALA A 153 0.39 -12.91 7.37
CA ALA A 153 0.54 -13.90 6.31
C ALA A 153 -0.82 -14.38 5.75
N ASP A 154 -1.77 -14.67 6.64
CA ASP A 154 -3.10 -15.16 6.27
C ASP A 154 -3.95 -14.11 5.56
N GLU A 155 -3.79 -12.83 5.92
CA GLU A 155 -4.51 -11.73 5.28
C GLU A 155 -4.05 -11.58 3.83
N LEU A 156 -2.73 -11.51 3.63
CA LEU A 156 -2.14 -11.47 2.29
C LEU A 156 -2.55 -12.69 1.47
N ALA A 157 -2.51 -13.89 2.07
CA ALA A 157 -2.88 -15.12 1.38
C ALA A 157 -4.32 -15.09 0.85
N ARG A 158 -5.27 -14.60 1.66
CA ARG A 158 -6.66 -14.37 1.23
C ARG A 158 -6.75 -13.34 0.12
N MET A 159 -6.02 -12.22 0.23
CA MET A 159 -6.00 -11.19 -0.81
C MET A 159 -5.47 -11.73 -2.14
N ILE A 160 -4.45 -12.59 -2.13
CA ILE A 160 -3.90 -13.24 -3.32
C ILE A 160 -4.91 -14.24 -3.90
N ALA A 161 -5.53 -15.08 -3.06
CA ALA A 161 -6.50 -16.08 -3.51
C ALA A 161 -7.73 -15.44 -4.18
N ALA A 162 -8.12 -14.23 -3.77
CA ALA A 162 -9.22 -13.47 -4.36
C ALA A 162 -8.89 -12.84 -5.74
N LEU A 163 -7.64 -12.91 -6.20
CA LEU A 163 -7.25 -12.30 -7.48
C LEU A 163 -7.78 -13.08 -8.67
N ASP A 164 -8.28 -12.36 -9.68
CA ASP A 164 -8.60 -12.91 -11.00
C ASP A 164 -7.32 -13.06 -11.85
N LEU A 165 -6.39 -13.89 -11.37
CA LEU A 165 -5.14 -14.24 -12.07
C LEU A 165 -4.96 -15.76 -12.12
N PRO A 166 -4.60 -16.34 -13.27
CA PRO A 166 -4.39 -17.79 -13.39
C PRO A 166 -3.39 -18.34 -12.38
N GLU A 167 -2.25 -17.66 -12.18
CA GLU A 167 -1.18 -18.13 -11.28
C GLU A 167 -1.57 -18.00 -9.81
N ALA A 168 -2.45 -17.05 -9.47
CA ALA A 168 -2.97 -16.90 -8.12
C ALA A 168 -3.97 -18.01 -7.77
N ARG A 169 -4.84 -18.38 -8.72
CA ARG A 169 -5.78 -19.51 -8.57
C ARG A 169 -5.04 -20.83 -8.40
N GLU A 170 -4.06 -21.10 -9.25
CA GLU A 170 -3.23 -22.29 -9.14
C GLU A 170 -2.53 -22.35 -7.77
N TRP A 171 -1.92 -21.25 -7.36
CA TRP A 171 -1.25 -21.13 -6.07
C TRP A 171 -2.22 -21.36 -4.88
N ALA A 172 -3.42 -20.80 -4.93
CA ALA A 172 -4.42 -20.97 -3.87
C ALA A 172 -4.86 -22.44 -3.73
N VAL A 173 -5.08 -23.12 -4.87
CA VAL A 173 -5.43 -24.56 -4.90
C VAL A 173 -4.32 -25.42 -4.29
N GLU A 174 -3.06 -25.20 -4.69
CA GLU A 174 -1.91 -25.93 -4.12
C GLU A 174 -1.77 -25.74 -2.61
N ARG A 175 -2.18 -24.58 -2.10
CA ARG A 175 -2.11 -24.21 -0.68
C ARG A 175 -3.35 -24.62 0.12
N GLY A 176 -4.41 -25.11 -0.53
CA GLY A 176 -5.69 -25.41 0.13
C GLY A 176 -6.40 -24.16 0.68
N ILE A 177 -6.11 -22.97 0.13
CA ILE A 177 -6.77 -21.73 0.50
C ILE A 177 -8.06 -21.63 -0.31
N ARG A 178 -9.19 -21.55 0.39
CA ARG A 178 -10.52 -21.39 -0.22
C ARG A 178 -10.85 -19.93 -0.48
#